data_AF-A0A519W0G9-F1
#
_entry.id   AF-A0A519W0G9-F1
#
_cell.length_a   1.000
_cell.length_b   1.000
_cell.length_c   1.000
_cell.angle_alpha   90.00
_cell.angle_beta   90.00
_cell.angle_gamma   90.00
#
_symmetry.space_group_name_H-M   'P 1'
#
loop_
_entity.id
_entity.type
_entity.pdbx_description
1 polymer ?
#
loop_
_entity_poly.entity_id
_entity_poly.type
_entity_poly.pdbx_seq_one_letter_code
_entity_poly.pdbx_strand_id
1 'polypeptide(L)'
;MKQPKVWFAAILFFIGCLMQVKAQTTANTFLVEAEEFQFPDKWMVSNEIGVSGPAILSVGQSATPSANAYTAISVQTAGTYDVWTRSRDYPDNRPGTRRFLLYVNEVAMSQESGIHGQDGYYWEKVGTATLDTGETLLRLKDTQGYFGRCDALLFTAVASFNPNQQSLVALRDFKITPKKLPSVPPSALVAAPYLPVNNSSAINAEIDNGKVKLQFVTVLDSAANVSRIVSTTSVFHNGQWTAINTGMESNRVFLLRETTPDVNFMGVYPAWDNAAGFSTFQSGGQTYSVFDQANAKNPFSAGELLLCRATNVSKISNQEILVTYTMANGNTLTGTWKLANVASHLSLTLNYQATTTGYY
;
A
#
# COMPACT_ATOMS: atom_id res chain seq x y z
N MET A 1 -10.13 62.65 43.52
CA MET A 1 -9.77 61.49 44.38
C MET A 1 -10.67 60.32 44.04
N LYS A 2 -10.04 59.16 43.76
CA LYS A 2 -10.57 57.77 43.79
C LYS A 2 -11.70 57.39 42.83
N GLN A 3 -11.33 56.71 41.73
CA GLN A 3 -12.20 55.76 41.03
C GLN A 3 -12.39 54.48 41.88
N PRO A 4 -13.58 53.84 41.86
CA PRO A 4 -13.78 52.57 42.53
C PRO A 4 -13.29 51.40 41.65
N LYS A 5 -12.47 50.53 42.23
CA LYS A 5 -12.04 49.26 41.61
C LYS A 5 -13.18 48.26 41.67
N VAL A 6 -13.73 47.90 40.51
CA VAL A 6 -14.65 46.77 40.37
C VAL A 6 -13.82 45.48 40.35
N TRP A 7 -14.01 44.61 41.34
CA TRP A 7 -13.44 43.26 41.36
C TRP A 7 -14.34 42.33 40.56
N PHE A 8 -13.88 41.86 39.40
CA PHE A 8 -14.49 40.72 38.70
C PHE A 8 -14.02 39.42 39.34
N ALA A 9 -14.90 38.72 40.05
CA ALA A 9 -14.71 37.33 40.44
C ALA A 9 -14.97 36.43 39.22
N ALA A 10 -13.93 35.83 38.68
CA ALA A 10 -14.05 34.83 37.62
C ALA A 10 -14.53 33.50 38.21
N ILE A 11 -15.76 33.12 37.90
CA ILE A 11 -16.31 31.79 38.18
C ILE A 11 -15.81 30.85 37.07
N LEU A 12 -14.81 30.02 37.37
CA LEU A 12 -14.40 28.90 36.51
C LEU A 12 -15.43 27.78 36.65
N PHE A 13 -16.33 27.67 35.66
CA PHE A 13 -17.23 26.54 35.51
C PHE A 13 -16.42 25.38 34.87
N PHE A 14 -15.87 24.49 35.69
CA PHE A 14 -15.26 23.24 35.24
C PHE A 14 -16.39 22.30 34.77
N ILE A 15 -16.74 22.36 33.49
CA ILE A 15 -17.57 21.35 32.85
C ILE A 15 -16.68 20.11 32.70
N GLY A 16 -16.72 19.25 33.71
CA GLY A 16 -16.18 17.90 33.64
C GLY A 16 -16.94 17.13 32.57
N CYS A 17 -16.36 17.03 31.38
CA CYS A 17 -16.79 16.10 30.36
C CYS A 17 -16.50 14.68 30.89
N LEU A 18 -17.45 14.13 31.64
CA LEU A 18 -17.51 12.72 31.96
C LEU A 18 -17.71 11.98 30.63
N MET A 19 -16.60 11.65 29.97
CA MET A 19 -16.59 10.59 28.98
C MET A 19 -17.00 9.32 29.72
N GLN A 20 -18.28 8.96 29.60
CA GLN A 20 -18.72 7.63 29.97
C GLN A 20 -18.01 6.65 29.04
N VAL A 21 -16.89 6.09 29.52
CA VAL A 21 -16.36 4.84 29.00
C VAL A 21 -17.45 3.82 29.24
N LYS A 22 -18.23 3.47 28.20
CA LYS A 22 -19.06 2.27 28.25
C LYS A 22 -18.11 1.11 28.54
N ALA A 23 -18.16 0.58 29.75
CA ALA A 23 -17.48 -0.65 30.09
C ALA A 23 -17.96 -1.73 29.09
N GLN A 24 -17.02 -2.37 28.40
CA GLN A 24 -17.31 -3.46 27.47
C GLN A 24 -18.09 -4.56 28.21
N THR A 25 -19.38 -4.69 27.95
CA THR A 25 -20.20 -5.86 28.32
C THR A 25 -19.97 -7.05 27.37
N THR A 26 -18.89 -7.02 26.59
CA THR A 26 -18.55 -7.95 25.49
C THR A 26 -17.51 -8.99 25.89
N ALA A 27 -17.21 -9.18 27.18
CA ALA A 27 -16.10 -10.02 27.63
C ALA A 27 -16.14 -11.44 27.04
N ASN A 28 -17.35 -11.98 26.83
CA ASN A 28 -17.59 -13.33 26.35
C ASN A 28 -18.22 -13.38 24.94
N THR A 29 -18.40 -12.24 24.26
CA THR A 29 -18.91 -12.20 22.88
C THR A 29 -18.39 -10.97 22.17
N PHE A 30 -17.76 -11.14 21.01
CA PHE A 30 -17.25 -10.03 20.22
C PHE A 30 -17.44 -10.26 18.72
N LEU A 31 -17.59 -9.15 18.00
CA LEU A 31 -17.82 -9.06 16.56
C LEU A 31 -16.66 -8.28 15.92
N VAL A 32 -16.11 -8.82 14.83
CA VAL A 32 -15.06 -8.18 14.02
C VAL A 32 -15.61 -7.99 12.62
N GLU A 33 -15.72 -6.73 12.18
CA GLU A 33 -16.11 -6.40 10.81
C GLU A 33 -14.92 -6.68 9.87
N ALA A 34 -15.15 -7.45 8.81
CA ALA A 34 -14.07 -7.96 7.97
C ALA A 34 -13.36 -6.84 7.21
N GLU A 35 -14.08 -5.80 6.78
CA GLU A 35 -13.53 -4.61 6.13
C GLU A 35 -12.55 -3.82 7.01
N GLU A 36 -12.51 -4.08 8.32
CA GLU A 36 -11.56 -3.48 9.26
C GLU A 36 -10.27 -4.30 9.40
N PHE A 37 -10.11 -5.40 8.66
CA PHE A 37 -8.86 -6.17 8.65
C PHE A 37 -7.68 -5.27 8.25
N GLN A 38 -6.63 -5.30 9.08
CA GLN A 38 -5.52 -4.37 8.91
C GLN A 38 -4.69 -4.65 7.66
N PHE A 39 -4.48 -5.92 7.32
CA PHE A 39 -3.66 -6.33 6.19
C PHE A 39 -4.50 -7.14 5.22
N PRO A 40 -5.23 -6.49 4.31
CA PRO A 40 -6.17 -7.16 3.42
C PRO A 40 -5.48 -7.92 2.27
N ASP A 41 -4.18 -7.71 2.02
CA ASP A 41 -3.42 -8.39 0.96
C ASP A 41 -4.14 -8.23 -0.40
N LYS A 42 -4.64 -9.30 -1.04
CA LYS A 42 -5.44 -9.25 -2.28
C LYS A 42 -6.96 -9.22 -2.06
N TRP A 43 -7.44 -9.20 -0.81
CA TRP A 43 -8.85 -8.96 -0.50
C TRP A 43 -9.20 -7.48 -0.66
N MET A 44 -10.33 -7.17 -1.26
CA MET A 44 -10.78 -5.81 -1.53
C MET A 44 -12.02 -5.48 -0.73
N VAL A 45 -12.06 -4.25 -0.20
CA VAL A 45 -13.26 -3.70 0.40
C VAL A 45 -14.32 -3.47 -0.68
N SER A 46 -15.53 -3.99 -0.46
CA SER A 46 -16.66 -3.86 -1.38
C SER A 46 -17.92 -3.45 -0.64
N ASN A 47 -18.66 -2.48 -1.18
CA ASN A 47 -19.94 -2.07 -0.63
C ASN A 47 -21.03 -3.01 -1.14
N GLU A 48 -21.75 -3.68 -0.24
CA GLU A 48 -22.88 -4.54 -0.58
C GLU A 48 -24.09 -4.20 0.31
N ILE A 49 -25.30 -4.59 -0.12
CA ILE A 49 -26.53 -4.40 0.66
C ILE A 49 -26.73 -5.61 1.60
N GLY A 50 -27.20 -5.35 2.82
CA GLY A 50 -27.52 -6.40 3.80
C GLY A 50 -26.35 -6.87 4.68
N VAL A 51 -25.22 -6.16 4.59
CA VAL A 51 -23.98 -6.36 5.36
C VAL A 51 -24.12 -5.87 6.81
N SER A 52 -23.26 -6.33 7.72
CA SER A 52 -23.27 -5.96 9.14
C SER A 52 -22.79 -4.52 9.34
N GLY A 53 -21.63 -4.22 8.74
CA GLY A 53 -20.96 -2.92 8.74
C GLY A 53 -21.28 -2.06 7.51
N PRO A 54 -20.40 -1.11 7.16
CA PRO A 54 -20.48 -0.36 5.90
C PRO A 54 -20.10 -1.17 4.66
N ALA A 55 -19.30 -2.23 4.78
CA ALA A 55 -18.74 -2.96 3.64
C ALA A 55 -18.44 -4.43 3.98
N ILE A 56 -17.78 -5.14 3.06
CA ILE A 56 -17.22 -6.48 3.26
C ILE A 56 -15.78 -6.53 2.77
N LEU A 57 -15.06 -7.61 3.06
CA LEU A 57 -13.91 -8.04 2.28
C LEU A 57 -14.30 -9.09 1.24
N SER A 58 -13.76 -8.96 0.03
CA SER A 58 -13.98 -9.91 -1.06
C SER A 58 -12.74 -10.13 -1.92
N VAL A 59 -12.60 -11.33 -2.48
CA VAL A 59 -11.54 -11.62 -3.48
C VAL A 59 -12.10 -11.57 -4.89
N GLY A 60 -11.20 -11.38 -5.87
CA GLY A 60 -11.52 -11.51 -7.29
C GLY A 60 -11.52 -12.96 -7.77
N GLN A 61 -11.40 -13.14 -9.09
CA GLN A 61 -11.05 -14.43 -9.69
C GLN A 61 -9.53 -14.57 -9.75
N SER A 62 -9.02 -15.75 -9.41
CA SER A 62 -7.60 -16.10 -9.50
C SER A 62 -7.44 -17.57 -9.86
N ALA A 63 -6.48 -17.89 -10.73
CA ALA A 63 -6.11 -19.27 -11.05
C ALA A 63 -5.36 -19.96 -9.89
N THR A 64 -4.76 -19.18 -8.99
CA THR A 64 -3.92 -19.64 -7.87
C THR A 64 -4.50 -19.16 -6.53
N PRO A 65 -5.53 -19.83 -6.00
CA PRO A 65 -6.20 -19.42 -4.77
C PRO A 65 -5.28 -19.48 -3.56
N SER A 66 -4.93 -18.31 -3.04
CA SER A 66 -4.02 -18.20 -1.89
C SER A 66 -4.01 -16.82 -1.22
N ALA A 67 -4.91 -15.91 -1.62
CA ALA A 67 -5.00 -14.59 -1.03
C ALA A 67 -5.35 -14.69 0.47
N ASN A 68 -4.54 -14.08 1.33
CA ASN A 68 -4.81 -14.03 2.75
C ASN A 68 -5.39 -12.67 3.14
N ALA A 69 -6.00 -12.52 4.30
CA ALA A 69 -6.20 -11.21 4.92
C ALA A 69 -5.98 -11.38 6.41
N TYR A 70 -5.23 -10.47 7.03
CA TYR A 70 -4.85 -10.57 8.44
C TYR A 70 -5.35 -9.39 9.26
N THR A 71 -5.71 -9.68 10.50
CA THR A 71 -5.94 -8.67 11.53
C THR A 71 -5.68 -9.26 12.90
N ALA A 72 -5.39 -8.42 13.89
CA ALA A 72 -5.27 -8.87 15.27
C ALA A 72 -6.43 -8.34 16.10
N ILE A 73 -6.80 -9.09 17.13
CA ILE A 73 -7.75 -8.67 18.15
C ILE A 73 -7.12 -8.79 19.54
N SER A 74 -7.71 -8.10 20.51
CA SER A 74 -7.37 -8.24 21.93
C SER A 74 -8.49 -8.96 22.66
N VAL A 75 -8.23 -10.22 23.03
CA VAL A 75 -9.15 -11.06 23.81
C VAL A 75 -9.00 -10.70 25.28
N GLN A 76 -10.11 -10.35 25.93
CA GLN A 76 -10.10 -9.91 27.33
C GLN A 76 -10.29 -11.05 28.32
N THR A 77 -10.92 -12.15 27.90
CA THR A 77 -11.23 -13.29 28.75
C THR A 77 -10.85 -14.56 28.02
N ALA A 78 -9.86 -15.28 28.56
CA ALA A 78 -9.49 -16.59 28.07
C ALA A 78 -10.68 -17.56 28.16
N GLY A 79 -10.81 -18.45 27.18
CA GLY A 79 -11.91 -19.42 27.15
C GLY A 79 -12.08 -20.08 25.78
N THR A 80 -13.07 -20.96 25.69
CA THR A 80 -13.48 -21.59 24.43
C THR A 80 -14.66 -20.84 23.83
N TYR A 81 -14.51 -20.42 22.58
CA TYR A 81 -15.49 -19.64 21.85
C TYR A 81 -16.03 -20.45 20.67
N ASP A 82 -17.34 -20.43 20.48
CA ASP A 82 -17.96 -20.73 19.21
C ASP A 82 -17.60 -19.63 18.22
N VAL A 83 -17.12 -20.03 17.04
CA VAL A 83 -16.67 -19.12 15.99
C VAL A 83 -17.62 -19.17 14.81
N TRP A 84 -18.09 -17.99 14.42
CA TRP A 84 -19.03 -17.79 13.33
C TRP A 84 -18.44 -16.85 12.29
N THR A 85 -18.71 -17.14 11.02
CA THR A 85 -18.44 -16.22 9.92
C THR A 85 -19.75 -15.82 9.27
N ARG A 86 -19.87 -14.57 8.87
CA ARG A 86 -20.96 -14.08 8.03
C ARG A 86 -20.45 -13.92 6.63
N SER A 87 -21.11 -14.59 5.69
CA SER A 87 -20.79 -14.51 4.28
C SER A 87 -22.07 -14.55 3.46
N ARG A 88 -21.97 -14.26 2.16
CA ARG A 88 -23.07 -14.35 1.24
C ARG A 88 -22.94 -15.57 0.35
N ASP A 89 -23.99 -16.36 0.29
CA ASP A 89 -24.11 -17.48 -0.65
C ASP A 89 -25.24 -17.23 -1.66
N TYR A 90 -25.20 -18.00 -2.75
CA TYR A 90 -26.10 -17.93 -3.89
C TYR A 90 -26.51 -19.37 -4.24
N PRO A 91 -27.52 -19.93 -3.56
CA PRO A 91 -27.88 -21.34 -3.70
C PRO A 91 -28.20 -21.75 -5.15
N ASP A 92 -28.80 -20.83 -5.92
CA ASP A 92 -29.18 -21.06 -7.32
C ASP A 92 -28.09 -20.64 -8.34
N ASN A 93 -26.94 -20.15 -7.89
CA ASN A 93 -25.87 -19.67 -8.77
C ASN A 93 -24.48 -20.10 -8.30
N ARG A 94 -24.04 -21.28 -8.76
CA ARG A 94 -22.74 -21.89 -8.42
C ARG A 94 -22.56 -22.00 -6.89
N PRO A 95 -23.48 -22.69 -6.18
CA PRO A 95 -23.39 -22.85 -4.73
C PRO A 95 -22.06 -23.48 -4.32
N GLY A 96 -21.52 -23.06 -3.17
CA GLY A 96 -20.28 -23.61 -2.62
C GLY A 96 -19.00 -23.34 -3.43
N THR A 97 -19.03 -22.41 -4.38
CA THR A 97 -17.82 -22.02 -5.15
C THR A 97 -17.09 -20.80 -4.57
N ARG A 98 -17.73 -20.04 -3.68
CA ARG A 98 -17.24 -18.75 -3.17
C ARG A 98 -16.68 -18.88 -1.75
N ARG A 99 -15.76 -19.82 -1.56
CA ARG A 99 -15.33 -20.29 -0.23
C ARG A 99 -14.06 -19.62 0.25
N PHE A 100 -13.94 -19.55 1.57
CA PHE A 100 -12.73 -19.14 2.27
C PHE A 100 -12.63 -19.85 3.61
N LEU A 101 -11.43 -19.90 4.16
CA LEU A 101 -11.14 -20.54 5.44
C LEU A 101 -10.66 -19.49 6.45
N LEU A 102 -11.29 -19.47 7.62
CA LEU A 102 -10.82 -18.70 8.76
C LEU A 102 -9.75 -19.49 9.52
N TYR A 103 -8.67 -18.81 9.87
CA TYR A 103 -7.68 -19.26 10.83
C TYR A 103 -7.73 -18.35 12.06
N VAL A 104 -7.60 -18.97 13.22
CA VAL A 104 -7.47 -18.30 14.51
C VAL A 104 -6.11 -18.70 15.07
N ASN A 105 -5.23 -17.71 15.21
CA ASN A 105 -3.78 -17.89 15.21
C ASN A 105 -3.37 -18.75 13.99
N GLU A 106 -2.57 -19.79 14.19
CA GLU A 106 -2.15 -20.72 13.13
C GLU A 106 -3.11 -21.90 12.93
N VAL A 107 -4.24 -21.93 13.65
CA VAL A 107 -5.19 -23.06 13.62
C VAL A 107 -6.34 -22.76 12.66
N ALA A 108 -6.50 -23.61 11.64
CA ALA A 108 -7.65 -23.57 10.74
C ALA A 108 -8.95 -23.93 11.48
N MET A 109 -10.03 -23.22 11.18
CA MET A 109 -11.37 -23.64 11.59
C MET A 109 -11.76 -24.95 10.92
N SER A 110 -12.66 -25.70 11.55
CA SER A 110 -13.00 -27.05 11.10
C SER A 110 -13.87 -27.07 9.85
N GLN A 111 -14.53 -25.96 9.52
CA GLN A 111 -15.33 -25.78 8.31
C GLN A 111 -14.89 -24.54 7.54
N GLU A 112 -14.97 -24.61 6.21
CA GLU A 112 -14.91 -23.42 5.36
C GLU A 112 -16.21 -22.61 5.46
N SER A 113 -16.12 -21.33 5.13
CA SER A 113 -17.26 -20.42 5.00
C SER A 113 -17.74 -20.34 3.55
N GLY A 114 -18.96 -19.86 3.34
CA GLY A 114 -19.56 -19.66 2.02
C GLY A 114 -20.17 -20.93 1.45
N ILE A 115 -20.64 -21.85 2.31
CA ILE A 115 -21.25 -23.13 1.92
C ILE A 115 -22.62 -23.39 2.58
N HIS A 116 -23.24 -22.37 3.18
CA HIS A 116 -24.47 -22.54 3.95
C HIS A 116 -25.73 -22.81 3.12
N GLY A 117 -25.72 -22.52 1.81
CA GLY A 117 -26.86 -22.76 0.93
C GLY A 117 -28.09 -21.90 1.22
N GLN A 118 -27.96 -20.83 2.00
CA GLN A 118 -29.02 -19.83 2.18
C GLN A 118 -28.83 -18.71 1.17
N ASP A 119 -29.92 -18.19 0.61
CA ASP A 119 -29.81 -17.02 -0.27
C ASP A 119 -29.47 -15.76 0.53
N GLY A 120 -28.43 -15.05 0.11
CA GLY A 120 -27.99 -13.83 0.77
C GLY A 120 -27.01 -14.07 1.93
N TYR A 121 -26.92 -13.08 2.83
CA TYR A 121 -25.98 -13.09 3.95
C TYR A 121 -26.48 -13.93 5.12
N TYR A 122 -25.68 -14.87 5.60
CA TYR A 122 -26.03 -15.75 6.71
C TYR A 122 -24.82 -16.02 7.61
N TRP A 123 -25.06 -16.31 8.89
CA TRP A 123 -24.02 -16.73 9.82
C TRP A 123 -23.83 -18.24 9.83
N GLU A 124 -22.60 -18.68 9.59
CA GLU A 124 -22.17 -20.07 9.66
C GLU A 124 -21.30 -20.31 10.88
N LYS A 125 -21.62 -21.35 11.68
CA LYS A 125 -20.72 -21.80 12.73
C LYS A 125 -19.60 -22.60 12.09
N VAL A 126 -18.39 -22.04 12.06
CA VAL A 126 -17.24 -22.63 11.37
C VAL A 126 -16.35 -23.48 12.27
N GLY A 127 -16.57 -23.44 13.58
CA GLY A 127 -15.85 -24.26 14.54
C GLY A 127 -15.86 -23.67 15.95
N THR A 128 -14.87 -24.07 16.73
CA THR A 128 -14.57 -23.53 18.05
C THR A 128 -13.09 -23.17 18.13
N ALA A 129 -12.76 -22.17 18.94
CA ALA A 129 -11.38 -21.76 19.20
C ALA A 129 -11.17 -21.58 20.71
N THR A 130 -10.07 -22.09 21.24
CA THR A 130 -9.59 -21.75 22.58
C THR A 130 -8.70 -20.53 22.46
N LEU A 131 -9.08 -19.46 23.14
CA LEU A 131 -8.39 -18.17 23.11
C LEU A 131 -7.78 -17.89 24.48
N ASP A 132 -6.54 -17.43 24.49
CA ASP A 132 -5.91 -16.86 25.68
C ASP A 132 -6.20 -15.36 25.77
N THR A 133 -6.08 -14.80 26.97
CA THR A 133 -6.13 -13.33 27.14
C THR A 133 -4.94 -12.70 26.42
N GLY A 134 -5.19 -11.67 25.61
CA GLY A 134 -4.16 -10.95 24.86
C GLY A 134 -4.37 -10.96 23.36
N GLU A 135 -3.28 -10.95 22.60
CA GLU A 135 -3.32 -10.91 21.14
C GLU A 135 -3.81 -12.24 20.56
N THR A 136 -4.73 -12.17 19.60
CA THR A 136 -5.07 -13.28 18.72
C THR A 136 -5.01 -12.79 17.28
N LEU A 137 -4.26 -13.49 16.43
CA LEU A 137 -4.19 -13.20 15.01
C LEU A 137 -5.35 -13.91 14.30
N LEU A 138 -6.07 -13.20 13.44
CA LEU A 138 -7.10 -13.76 12.58
C LEU A 138 -6.60 -13.70 11.14
N ARG A 139 -6.79 -14.80 10.40
CA ARG A 139 -6.47 -14.86 8.98
C ARG A 139 -7.64 -15.43 8.17
N LEU A 140 -8.10 -14.67 7.19
CA LEU A 140 -8.94 -15.21 6.12
C LEU A 140 -8.01 -15.75 5.03
N LYS A 141 -8.28 -16.95 4.51
CA LYS A 141 -7.58 -17.51 3.36
C LYS A 141 -8.60 -17.84 2.28
N ASP A 142 -8.43 -17.25 1.11
CA ASP A 142 -9.17 -17.67 -0.08
C ASP A 142 -8.72 -19.08 -0.48
N THR A 143 -9.69 -19.98 -0.64
CA THR A 143 -9.42 -21.37 -0.98
C THR A 143 -9.84 -21.75 -2.39
N GLN A 144 -10.59 -20.88 -3.09
CA GLN A 144 -11.15 -21.19 -4.42
C GLN A 144 -10.74 -20.20 -5.51
N GLY A 145 -10.31 -18.99 -5.17
CA GLY A 145 -9.89 -18.02 -6.19
C GLY A 145 -11.11 -17.52 -6.94
N TYR A 146 -12.27 -17.52 -6.30
CA TYR A 146 -13.54 -17.30 -6.96
C TYR A 146 -14.51 -16.56 -6.04
N PHE A 147 -14.32 -15.24 -5.91
CA PHE A 147 -15.28 -14.35 -5.28
C PHE A 147 -15.72 -14.73 -3.85
N GLY A 148 -14.81 -15.24 -3.02
CA GLY A 148 -15.04 -15.35 -1.58
C GLY A 148 -15.41 -14.00 -0.96
N ARG A 149 -16.33 -14.00 0.01
CA ARG A 149 -16.88 -12.79 0.65
C ARG A 149 -16.99 -12.99 2.15
N CYS A 150 -16.32 -12.15 2.93
CA CYS A 150 -16.44 -12.14 4.38
C CYS A 150 -17.01 -10.80 4.81
N ASP A 151 -18.15 -10.81 5.49
CA ASP A 151 -18.80 -9.62 6.06
C ASP A 151 -18.29 -9.39 7.49
N ALA A 152 -18.45 -10.39 8.35
CA ALA A 152 -18.07 -10.26 9.75
C ALA A 152 -17.71 -11.61 10.37
N LEU A 153 -16.97 -11.55 11.47
CA LEU A 153 -16.65 -12.69 12.34
C LEU A 153 -17.29 -12.46 13.70
N LEU A 154 -17.86 -13.50 14.31
CA LEU A 154 -18.39 -13.44 15.67
C LEU A 154 -17.85 -14.60 16.50
N PHE A 155 -17.36 -14.26 17.68
CA PHE A 155 -16.85 -15.21 18.66
C PHE A 155 -17.71 -15.10 19.90
N THR A 156 -18.18 -16.23 20.44
CA THR A 156 -18.99 -16.23 21.65
C THR A 156 -18.69 -17.43 22.55
N ALA A 157 -18.49 -17.19 23.84
CA ALA A 157 -18.45 -18.22 24.87
C ALA A 157 -19.83 -18.43 25.54
N VAL A 158 -20.87 -17.74 25.05
CA VAL A 158 -22.24 -17.88 25.56
C VAL A 158 -22.86 -19.13 24.94
N ALA A 159 -23.17 -20.11 25.79
CA ALA A 159 -23.79 -21.36 25.35
C ALA A 159 -25.10 -21.08 24.59
N SER A 160 -25.28 -21.78 23.46
CA SER A 160 -26.47 -21.68 22.60
C SER A 160 -26.74 -20.30 21.98
N PHE A 161 -25.76 -19.38 22.02
CA PHE A 161 -25.89 -18.12 21.29
C PHE A 161 -25.91 -18.39 19.78
N ASN A 162 -26.93 -17.87 19.10
CA ASN A 162 -27.06 -17.97 17.65
C ASN A 162 -27.20 -16.57 17.04
N PRO A 163 -26.21 -16.07 16.30
CA PRO A 163 -26.27 -14.74 15.70
C PRO A 163 -27.37 -14.59 14.64
N ASN A 164 -27.86 -15.67 14.03
CA ASN A 164 -29.00 -15.61 13.10
C ASN A 164 -30.35 -15.32 13.79
N GLN A 165 -30.42 -15.42 15.13
CA GLN A 165 -31.61 -15.07 15.91
C GLN A 165 -31.55 -13.63 16.44
N GLN A 166 -30.48 -12.89 16.14
CA GLN A 166 -30.26 -11.53 16.59
C GLN A 166 -30.40 -10.56 15.41
N SER A 167 -30.86 -9.33 15.69
CA SER A 167 -30.79 -8.27 14.68
C SER A 167 -29.34 -7.80 14.50
N LEU A 168 -28.96 -7.37 13.29
CA LEU A 168 -27.63 -6.79 13.04
C LEU A 168 -27.36 -5.57 13.93
N VAL A 169 -28.41 -4.78 14.24
CA VAL A 169 -28.29 -3.63 15.15
C VAL A 169 -27.87 -4.07 16.55
N ALA A 170 -28.45 -5.17 17.07
CA ALA A 170 -28.06 -5.71 18.37
C ALA A 170 -26.65 -6.30 18.35
N LEU A 171 -26.24 -6.94 17.25
CA LEU A 171 -24.89 -7.51 17.13
C LEU A 171 -23.78 -6.45 17.13
N ARG A 172 -24.08 -5.20 16.72
CA ARG A 172 -23.12 -4.08 16.76
C ARG A 172 -22.65 -3.73 18.17
N ASP A 173 -23.44 -4.05 19.20
CA ASP A 173 -23.01 -3.84 20.59
C ASP A 173 -21.82 -4.75 20.97
N PHE A 174 -21.58 -5.84 20.22
CA PHE A 174 -20.42 -6.72 20.37
C PHE A 174 -19.22 -6.29 19.52
N LYS A 175 -19.35 -5.28 18.66
CA LYS A 175 -18.27 -4.88 17.76
C LYS A 175 -17.05 -4.43 18.56
N ILE A 176 -15.90 -4.99 18.21
CA ILE A 176 -14.59 -4.55 18.69
C ILE A 176 -13.79 -3.91 17.56
N THR A 177 -12.91 -2.99 17.92
CA THR A 177 -11.92 -2.45 16.98
C THR A 177 -10.71 -3.39 16.95
N PRO A 178 -10.23 -3.80 15.76
CA PRO A 178 -9.01 -4.60 15.66
C PRO A 178 -7.81 -3.91 16.29
N LYS A 179 -6.96 -4.70 16.95
CA LYS A 179 -5.67 -4.26 17.48
C LYS A 179 -4.75 -3.91 16.30
N LYS A 180 -4.23 -2.69 16.28
CA LYS A 180 -3.23 -2.29 15.28
C LYS A 180 -1.87 -2.92 15.59
N LEU A 181 -1.35 -3.67 14.63
CA LEU A 181 0.01 -4.20 14.64
C LEU A 181 0.97 -3.25 13.90
N PRO A 182 2.17 -2.99 14.42
CA PRO A 182 3.21 -2.33 13.65
C PRO A 182 3.57 -3.16 12.40
N SER A 183 3.77 -2.48 11.28
CA SER A 183 4.26 -3.10 10.05
C SER A 183 5.45 -2.33 9.51
N VAL A 184 6.37 -3.05 8.88
CA VAL A 184 7.45 -2.49 8.08
C VAL A 184 6.93 -2.46 6.64
N PRO A 185 6.76 -1.28 6.03
CA PRO A 185 6.37 -1.20 4.64
C PRO A 185 7.44 -1.84 3.74
N PRO A 186 7.10 -2.20 2.49
CA PRO A 186 8.12 -2.57 1.53
C PRO A 186 9.23 -1.52 1.50
N SER A 187 10.47 -1.98 1.36
CA SER A 187 11.61 -1.08 1.17
C SER A 187 11.24 -0.09 0.07
N ALA A 188 11.18 1.20 0.42
CA ALA A 188 10.94 2.24 -0.56
C ALA A 188 11.96 2.06 -1.69
N LEU A 189 11.52 2.26 -2.93
CA LEU A 189 12.45 2.40 -4.04
C LEU A 189 13.32 3.62 -3.74
N VAL A 190 14.49 3.39 -3.16
CA VAL A 190 15.42 4.48 -2.88
C VAL A 190 16.09 4.80 -4.20
N ALA A 191 15.45 5.66 -5.00
CA ALA A 191 16.20 6.45 -5.95
C ALA A 191 17.24 7.26 -5.16
N ALA A 192 18.49 7.26 -5.60
CA ALA A 192 19.55 8.06 -4.96
C ALA A 192 19.06 9.51 -4.73
N PRO A 193 19.49 10.19 -3.66
CA PRO A 193 19.06 11.56 -3.41
C PRO A 193 19.42 12.45 -4.60
N TYR A 194 18.56 13.43 -4.88
CA TYR A 194 18.85 14.42 -5.90
C TYR A 194 20.14 15.17 -5.53
N LEU A 195 21.00 15.40 -6.51
CA LEU A 195 22.23 16.15 -6.30
C LEU A 195 22.00 17.66 -6.46
N PRO A 196 22.54 18.49 -5.54
CA PRO A 196 22.45 19.93 -5.65
C PRO A 196 23.31 20.43 -6.83
N VAL A 197 22.79 21.43 -7.53
CA VAL A 197 23.47 22.10 -8.64
C VAL A 197 23.68 23.56 -8.28
N ASN A 198 24.91 24.06 -8.47
CA ASN A 198 25.26 25.45 -8.23
C ASN A 198 25.63 26.15 -9.55
N ASN A 199 25.56 27.48 -9.57
CA ASN A 199 25.85 28.28 -10.76
C ASN A 199 27.33 28.21 -11.21
N SER A 200 28.22 27.72 -10.35
CA SER A 200 29.64 27.50 -10.64
C SER A 200 29.95 26.10 -11.21
N SER A 201 28.95 25.24 -11.37
CA SER A 201 29.15 23.87 -11.85
C SER A 201 29.65 23.87 -13.28
N ALA A 202 30.70 23.10 -13.56
CA ALA A 202 31.31 23.05 -14.88
C ALA A 202 30.32 22.46 -15.90
N ILE A 203 30.07 23.18 -16.99
CA ILE A 203 29.18 22.74 -18.06
C ILE A 203 29.93 21.77 -18.98
N ASN A 204 29.43 20.54 -19.07
CA ASN A 204 29.95 19.51 -19.98
C ASN A 204 29.34 19.63 -21.38
N ALA A 205 28.04 19.96 -21.48
CA ALA A 205 27.35 20.23 -22.74
C ALA A 205 26.09 21.08 -22.51
N GLU A 206 25.70 21.84 -23.53
CA GLU A 206 24.51 22.70 -23.52
C GLU A 206 23.85 22.77 -24.90
N ILE A 207 22.51 22.67 -24.93
CA ILE A 207 21.67 23.01 -26.08
C ILE A 207 20.54 23.93 -25.61
N ASP A 208 20.22 24.93 -26.42
CA ASP A 208 19.12 25.85 -26.18
C ASP A 208 18.49 26.29 -27.52
N ASN A 209 17.22 26.68 -27.47
CA ASN A 209 16.49 27.19 -28.64
C ASN A 209 15.84 28.56 -28.38
N GLY A 210 16.37 29.31 -27.39
CA GLY A 210 15.78 30.56 -26.92
C GLY A 210 14.48 30.43 -26.09
N LYS A 211 13.96 29.21 -25.90
CA LYS A 211 12.79 28.95 -25.03
C LYS A 211 13.11 27.95 -23.92
N VAL A 212 13.78 26.88 -24.27
CA VAL A 212 14.21 25.80 -23.38
C VAL A 212 15.72 25.67 -23.49
N LYS A 213 16.37 25.32 -22.38
CA LYS A 213 17.79 25.03 -22.30
C LYS A 213 17.99 23.74 -21.51
N LEU A 214 18.78 22.83 -22.06
CA LEU A 214 19.28 21.64 -21.39
C LEU A 214 20.78 21.77 -21.21
N GLN A 215 21.26 21.60 -19.97
CA GLN A 215 22.68 21.51 -19.67
C GLN A 215 22.99 20.19 -18.99
N PHE A 216 24.19 19.67 -19.24
CA PHE A 216 24.80 18.66 -18.39
C PHE A 216 25.98 19.30 -17.66
N VAL A 217 26.00 19.19 -16.34
CA VAL A 217 26.97 19.87 -15.48
C VAL A 217 27.62 18.88 -14.51
N THR A 218 28.85 19.16 -14.12
CA THR A 218 29.57 18.37 -13.12
C THR A 218 29.36 18.95 -11.73
N VAL A 219 28.90 18.11 -10.80
CA VAL A 219 28.64 18.43 -9.40
C VAL A 219 29.36 17.45 -8.46
N LEU A 220 29.57 17.86 -7.21
CA LEU A 220 30.11 16.97 -6.17
C LEU A 220 28.97 16.27 -5.43
N ASP A 221 28.91 14.94 -5.51
CA ASP A 221 28.14 14.12 -4.59
C ASP A 221 28.89 14.08 -3.25
N SER A 222 28.46 14.92 -2.31
CA SER A 222 29.16 15.11 -1.03
C SER A 222 29.09 13.87 -0.14
N ALA A 223 28.05 13.04 -0.29
CA ALA A 223 27.88 11.83 0.53
C ALA A 223 28.87 10.73 0.10
N ALA A 224 29.08 10.58 -1.21
CA ALA A 224 30.02 9.61 -1.76
C ALA A 224 31.42 10.19 -2.03
N ASN A 225 31.60 11.50 -1.88
CA ASN A 225 32.82 12.25 -2.20
C ASN A 225 33.33 11.99 -3.62
N VAL A 226 32.42 12.01 -4.60
CA VAL A 226 32.73 11.78 -6.02
C VAL A 226 32.06 12.81 -6.91
N SER A 227 32.76 13.23 -7.97
CA SER A 227 32.15 14.06 -9.00
C SER A 227 31.13 13.27 -9.83
N ARG A 228 30.01 13.88 -10.15
CA ARG A 228 28.91 13.31 -10.93
C ARG A 228 28.50 14.27 -12.04
N ILE A 229 28.09 13.74 -13.19
CA ILE A 229 27.46 14.54 -14.23
C ILE A 229 25.94 14.43 -14.06
N VAL A 230 25.27 15.56 -13.99
CA VAL A 230 23.81 15.66 -13.83
C VAL A 230 23.23 16.63 -14.86
N SER A 231 21.93 16.53 -15.15
CA SER A 231 21.28 17.42 -16.11
C SER A 231 20.49 18.52 -15.41
N THR A 232 20.45 19.72 -15.99
CA THR A 232 19.53 20.79 -15.60
C THR A 232 18.71 21.25 -16.79
N THR A 233 17.44 21.60 -16.53
CA THR A 233 16.55 22.18 -17.54
C THR A 233 16.13 23.56 -17.09
N SER A 234 16.25 24.54 -17.98
CA SER A 234 15.79 25.90 -17.76
C SER A 234 14.83 26.33 -18.86
N VAL A 235 13.93 27.25 -18.52
CA VAL A 235 13.01 27.91 -19.46
C VAL A 235 13.31 29.39 -19.49
N PHE A 236 13.17 30.00 -20.67
CA PHE A 236 13.36 31.44 -20.85
C PHE A 236 12.02 32.16 -20.71
N HIS A 237 11.94 33.07 -19.76
CA HIS A 237 10.75 33.87 -19.49
C HIS A 237 11.15 35.26 -19.00
N ASN A 238 10.46 36.30 -19.50
CA ASN A 238 10.71 37.72 -19.14
C ASN A 238 12.19 38.15 -19.23
N GLY A 239 12.89 37.70 -20.27
CA GLY A 239 14.28 38.08 -20.50
C GLY A 239 15.30 37.35 -19.61
N GLN A 240 14.87 36.33 -18.86
CA GLN A 240 15.72 35.59 -17.91
C GLN A 240 15.55 34.08 -18.08
N TRP A 241 16.63 33.33 -17.86
CA TRP A 241 16.59 31.87 -17.75
C TRP A 241 16.26 31.48 -16.32
N THR A 242 15.25 30.62 -16.16
CA THR A 242 14.85 30.07 -14.86
C THR A 242 14.90 28.54 -14.90
N ALA A 243 15.63 27.93 -13.96
CA ALA A 243 15.68 26.48 -13.84
C ALA A 243 14.32 25.91 -13.41
N ILE A 244 13.87 24.83 -14.07
CA ILE A 244 12.63 24.13 -13.70
C ILE A 244 12.75 23.53 -12.30
N ASN A 245 13.93 22.97 -11.97
CA ASN A 245 14.26 22.47 -10.64
C ASN A 245 15.39 23.33 -10.06
N THR A 246 15.05 24.41 -9.37
CA THR A 246 16.04 25.39 -8.90
C THR A 246 17.00 24.75 -7.90
N GLY A 247 18.30 24.84 -8.18
CA GLY A 247 19.36 24.34 -7.30
C GLY A 247 19.55 22.83 -7.28
N MET A 248 18.85 22.08 -8.14
CA MET A 248 18.82 20.61 -8.11
C MET A 248 18.87 20.02 -9.52
N GLU A 249 19.37 18.79 -9.63
CA GLU A 249 19.34 18.07 -10.91
C GLU A 249 17.91 17.79 -11.43
N SER A 250 17.82 17.51 -12.72
CA SER A 250 16.59 17.20 -13.45
C SER A 250 16.77 16.01 -14.39
N ASN A 251 15.68 15.51 -14.96
CA ASN A 251 15.64 14.45 -15.98
C ASN A 251 16.42 13.16 -15.65
N ARG A 252 16.26 12.64 -14.44
CA ARG A 252 16.89 11.36 -14.06
C ARG A 252 16.33 10.23 -14.93
N VAL A 253 17.22 9.37 -15.41
CA VAL A 253 16.86 8.19 -16.22
C VAL A 253 16.98 6.96 -15.33
N PHE A 254 15.96 6.11 -15.39
CA PHE A 254 15.95 4.83 -14.70
C PHE A 254 15.68 3.71 -15.70
N LEU A 255 16.27 2.55 -15.46
CA LEU A 255 15.91 1.29 -16.10
C LEU A 255 15.19 0.45 -15.06
N LEU A 256 13.98 0.02 -15.36
CA LEU A 256 13.23 -0.92 -14.52
C LEU A 256 13.45 -2.32 -15.07
N ARG A 257 13.72 -3.32 -14.23
CA ARG A 257 13.96 -4.68 -14.68
C ARG A 257 13.26 -5.70 -13.81
N GLU A 258 12.61 -6.69 -14.41
CA GLU A 258 12.04 -7.83 -13.70
C GLU A 258 12.29 -9.12 -14.48
N THR A 259 12.72 -10.18 -13.79
CA THR A 259 12.97 -11.50 -14.41
C THR A 259 11.70 -12.33 -14.53
N THR A 260 10.79 -12.19 -13.57
CA THR A 260 9.56 -12.96 -13.48
C THR A 260 8.41 -12.00 -13.18
N PRO A 261 8.00 -11.17 -14.16
CA PRO A 261 6.95 -10.20 -13.91
C PRO A 261 5.66 -10.95 -13.66
N ASP A 262 5.03 -10.63 -12.54
CA ASP A 262 3.68 -11.08 -12.24
C ASP A 262 2.80 -9.84 -12.12
N VAL A 263 2.02 -9.61 -13.16
CA VAL A 263 1.02 -8.54 -13.20
C VAL A 263 -0.32 -9.16 -12.88
N ASN A 264 -0.90 -8.71 -11.78
CA ASN A 264 -2.28 -9.00 -11.43
C ASN A 264 -3.14 -7.73 -11.53
N PHE A 265 -4.44 -7.90 -11.30
CA PHE A 265 -5.37 -6.80 -11.27
C PHE A 265 -6.06 -6.73 -9.92
N MET A 266 -5.91 -5.58 -9.28
CA MET A 266 -6.64 -5.19 -8.10
C MET A 266 -7.87 -4.40 -8.52
N GLY A 267 -8.99 -5.11 -8.69
CA GLY A 267 -10.19 -4.55 -9.29
C GLY A 267 -9.93 -4.26 -10.77
N VAL A 268 -9.81 -2.99 -11.14
CA VAL A 268 -9.49 -2.55 -12.51
C VAL A 268 -8.07 -1.97 -12.65
N TYR A 269 -7.31 -1.87 -11.56
CA TYR A 269 -5.97 -1.30 -11.59
C TYR A 269 -4.91 -2.40 -11.69
N PRO A 270 -3.89 -2.24 -12.55
CA PRO A 270 -2.76 -3.16 -12.56
C PRO A 270 -2.03 -3.08 -11.22
N ALA A 271 -1.56 -4.23 -10.75
CA ALA A 271 -0.71 -4.32 -9.57
C ALA A 271 0.37 -5.40 -9.76
N TRP A 272 1.54 -5.18 -9.17
CA TRP A 272 2.71 -6.02 -9.35
C TRP A 272 3.00 -6.88 -8.13
N ASP A 273 3.07 -8.19 -8.31
CA ASP A 273 3.27 -9.19 -7.25
C ASP A 273 4.74 -9.57 -7.10
N ASN A 274 5.59 -8.59 -6.84
CA ASN A 274 7.02 -8.83 -6.67
C ASN A 274 7.47 -8.58 -5.23
N ALA A 275 8.64 -9.11 -4.88
CA ALA A 275 9.17 -9.04 -3.51
C ALA A 275 9.30 -7.60 -2.98
N ALA A 276 9.52 -6.61 -3.86
CA ALA A 276 9.59 -5.19 -3.50
C ALA A 276 8.22 -4.59 -3.14
N GLY A 277 7.11 -5.32 -3.37
CA GLY A 277 5.73 -4.93 -3.08
C GLY A 277 5.22 -5.30 -1.69
N PHE A 278 5.93 -6.15 -0.93
CA PHE A 278 5.41 -6.72 0.30
C PHE A 278 5.75 -5.90 1.55
N SER A 279 4.74 -5.64 2.36
CA SER A 279 4.89 -5.20 3.75
C SER A 279 5.13 -6.43 4.64
N THR A 280 5.81 -6.24 5.77
CA THR A 280 5.94 -7.29 6.79
C THR A 280 5.39 -6.83 8.13
N PHE A 281 4.87 -7.76 8.94
CA PHE A 281 4.47 -7.50 10.32
C PHE A 281 4.80 -8.70 11.22
N GLN A 282 4.79 -8.49 12.53
CA GLN A 282 5.06 -9.53 13.52
C GLN A 282 3.79 -9.81 14.34
N SER A 283 3.51 -11.08 14.61
CA SER A 283 2.48 -11.51 15.56
C SER A 283 2.85 -12.89 16.10
N GLY A 284 2.62 -13.14 17.40
CA GLY A 284 2.95 -14.44 18.02
C GLY A 284 4.41 -14.90 17.87
N GLY A 285 5.36 -13.97 17.71
CA GLY A 285 6.77 -14.28 17.45
C GLY A 285 7.10 -14.74 16.01
N GLN A 286 6.12 -14.68 15.10
CA GLN A 286 6.27 -15.01 13.69
C GLN A 286 6.23 -13.76 12.82
N THR A 287 6.98 -13.79 11.71
CA THR A 287 6.97 -12.76 10.68
C THR A 287 6.02 -13.15 9.55
N TYR A 288 5.12 -12.25 9.18
CA TYR A 288 4.21 -12.41 8.06
C TYR A 288 4.54 -11.39 6.98
N SER A 289 4.50 -11.84 5.73
CA SER A 289 4.58 -10.98 4.56
C SER A 289 3.19 -10.82 3.96
N VAL A 290 2.83 -9.58 3.64
CA VAL A 290 1.53 -9.24 3.06
C VAL A 290 1.71 -8.31 1.88
N PHE A 291 0.93 -8.55 0.84
CA PHE A 291 0.90 -7.69 -0.33
C PHE A 291 0.40 -6.30 0.07
N ASP A 292 1.22 -5.27 -0.16
CA ASP A 292 0.83 -3.90 0.11
C ASP A 292 0.07 -3.31 -1.08
N GLN A 293 -1.25 -3.18 -0.94
CA GLN A 293 -2.12 -2.74 -2.02
C GLN A 293 -1.78 -1.35 -2.59
N ALA A 294 -1.20 -0.46 -1.77
CA ALA A 294 -0.85 0.89 -2.21
C ALA A 294 0.46 0.86 -3.01
N ASN A 295 1.49 0.19 -2.48
CA ASN A 295 2.77 0.06 -3.15
C ASN A 295 2.69 -0.82 -4.40
N ALA A 296 1.86 -1.85 -4.40
CA ALA A 296 1.72 -2.73 -5.54
C ALA A 296 1.11 -2.04 -6.77
N LYS A 297 0.48 -0.87 -6.63
CA LYS A 297 0.00 -0.04 -7.75
C LYS A 297 1.07 0.95 -8.25
N ASN A 298 2.23 1.00 -7.62
CA ASN A 298 3.34 1.83 -8.06
C ASN A 298 4.11 1.11 -9.19
N PRO A 299 4.07 1.60 -10.44
CA PRO A 299 4.76 0.94 -11.55
C PRO A 299 6.27 0.92 -11.38
N PHE A 300 6.85 1.86 -10.61
CA PHE A 300 8.28 1.84 -10.33
C PHE A 300 8.66 0.70 -9.37
N SER A 301 7.69 0.16 -8.63
CA SER A 301 7.88 -0.98 -7.73
C SER A 301 7.77 -2.31 -8.45
N ALA A 302 7.49 -2.32 -9.76
CA ALA A 302 7.28 -3.52 -10.57
C ALA A 302 8.54 -4.35 -10.86
N GLY A 303 9.70 -3.91 -10.38
CA GLY A 303 10.95 -4.65 -10.47
C GLY A 303 12.11 -3.91 -9.80
N GLU A 304 13.32 -4.33 -10.15
CA GLU A 304 14.56 -3.64 -9.79
C GLU A 304 14.65 -2.31 -10.55
N LEU A 305 14.60 -1.19 -9.81
CA LEU A 305 14.74 0.15 -10.38
C LEU A 305 16.19 0.63 -10.32
N LEU A 306 16.85 0.68 -11.48
CA LEU A 306 18.26 1.05 -11.62
C LEU A 306 18.40 2.51 -12.07
N LEU A 307 19.05 3.34 -11.25
CA LEU A 307 19.42 4.70 -11.67
C LEU A 307 20.53 4.66 -12.73
N CYS A 308 20.27 5.25 -13.89
CA CYS A 308 21.22 5.40 -14.98
C CYS A 308 21.97 6.73 -14.78
N ARG A 309 23.24 6.66 -14.34
CA ARG A 309 24.06 7.85 -14.05
C ARG A 309 24.82 8.28 -15.30
N ALA A 310 24.76 9.56 -15.68
CA ALA A 310 25.55 10.06 -16.79
C ALA A 310 27.05 9.97 -16.45
N THR A 311 27.82 9.35 -17.34
CA THR A 311 29.28 9.15 -17.19
C THR A 311 30.07 9.80 -18.31
N ASN A 312 29.47 10.00 -19.48
CA ASN A 312 30.06 10.76 -20.57
C ASN A 312 28.99 11.59 -21.27
N VAL A 313 29.34 12.81 -21.71
CA VAL A 313 28.43 13.72 -22.40
C VAL A 313 29.17 14.43 -23.52
N SER A 314 28.58 14.42 -24.71
CA SER A 314 29.12 15.07 -25.90
C SER A 314 28.04 15.87 -26.61
N LYS A 315 28.29 17.17 -26.85
CA LYS A 315 27.45 17.99 -27.73
C LYS A 315 27.72 17.60 -29.19
N ILE A 316 26.70 17.07 -29.87
CA ILE A 316 26.81 16.65 -31.27
C ILE A 316 26.49 17.82 -32.21
N SER A 317 25.52 18.64 -31.82
CA SER A 317 25.14 19.86 -32.55
C SER A 317 24.50 20.88 -31.60
N ASN A 318 24.05 22.02 -32.11
CA ASN A 318 23.28 22.98 -31.31
C ASN A 318 21.89 22.47 -30.90
N GLN A 319 21.46 21.31 -31.42
CA GLN A 319 20.15 20.72 -31.13
C GLN A 319 20.25 19.32 -30.54
N GLU A 320 21.46 18.79 -30.35
CA GLU A 320 21.66 17.38 -29.98
C GLU A 320 22.82 17.17 -29.03
N ILE A 321 22.56 16.43 -27.94
CA ILE A 321 23.56 15.95 -26.98
C ILE A 321 23.47 14.43 -26.89
N LEU A 322 24.61 13.76 -27.03
CA LEU A 322 24.75 12.33 -26.78
C LEU A 322 25.28 12.13 -25.36
N VAL A 323 24.68 11.19 -24.64
CA VAL A 323 25.02 10.85 -23.25
C VAL A 323 25.21 9.35 -23.13
N THR A 324 26.29 8.94 -22.47
CA THR A 324 26.46 7.57 -21.98
C THR A 324 26.07 7.54 -20.51
N TYR A 325 25.22 6.58 -20.16
CA TYR A 325 24.80 6.32 -18.79
C TYR A 325 25.31 4.97 -18.31
N THR A 326 25.67 4.90 -17.02
CA THR A 326 26.12 3.67 -16.35
C THR A 326 25.25 3.42 -15.11
N MET A 327 24.81 2.18 -14.96
CA MET A 327 24.00 1.70 -13.83
C MET A 327 24.88 1.08 -12.74
N ALA A 328 24.32 0.88 -11.55
CA ALA A 328 25.06 0.29 -10.42
C ALA A 328 25.58 -1.13 -10.68
N ASN A 329 24.88 -1.89 -11.53
CA ASN A 329 25.29 -3.24 -11.96
C ASN A 329 26.32 -3.25 -13.10
N GLY A 330 26.83 -2.08 -13.51
CA GLY A 330 27.83 -1.96 -14.58
C GLY A 330 27.27 -1.93 -16.00
N ASN A 331 25.97 -2.21 -16.20
CA ASN A 331 25.34 -2.06 -17.49
C ASN A 331 25.38 -0.59 -17.95
N THR A 332 25.40 -0.40 -19.27
CA THR A 332 25.38 0.93 -19.89
C THR A 332 24.23 1.07 -20.86
N LEU A 333 23.76 2.30 -21.02
CA LEU A 333 22.82 2.70 -22.08
C LEU A 333 23.27 4.03 -22.68
N THR A 334 22.87 4.31 -23.90
CA THR A 334 23.07 5.63 -24.52
C THR A 334 21.76 6.39 -24.60
N GLY A 335 21.83 7.71 -24.43
CA GLY A 335 20.70 8.61 -24.57
C GLY A 335 21.04 9.76 -25.50
N THR A 336 20.20 9.99 -26.49
CA THR A 336 20.30 11.13 -27.41
C THR A 336 19.22 12.13 -27.05
N TRP A 337 19.64 13.26 -26.49
CA TRP A 337 18.77 14.39 -26.18
C TRP A 337 18.70 15.33 -27.38
N LYS A 338 17.47 15.69 -27.76
CA LYS A 338 17.20 16.62 -28.86
C LYS A 338 16.35 17.79 -28.41
N LEU A 339 16.68 18.97 -28.93
CA LEU A 339 15.90 20.19 -28.79
C LEU A 339 15.79 20.88 -30.16
N ALA A 340 14.64 20.71 -30.82
CA ALA A 340 14.39 21.36 -32.10
C ALA A 340 14.19 22.87 -31.93
N ASN A 341 14.55 23.66 -32.95
CA ASN A 341 14.54 25.14 -32.92
C ASN A 341 13.23 25.77 -32.43
N VAL A 342 12.08 25.16 -32.73
CA VAL A 342 10.75 25.72 -32.37
C VAL A 342 10.09 25.00 -31.21
N ALA A 343 10.68 23.89 -30.72
CA ALA A 343 10.07 23.03 -29.71
C ALA A 343 10.00 23.71 -28.33
N SER A 344 9.05 23.27 -27.52
CA SER A 344 8.95 23.66 -26.10
C SER A 344 9.09 22.45 -25.16
N HIS A 345 9.70 21.38 -25.68
CA HIS A 345 10.00 20.16 -24.97
C HIS A 345 11.33 19.58 -25.46
N LEU A 346 11.94 18.76 -24.63
CA LEU A 346 13.09 17.93 -24.98
C LEU A 346 12.57 16.58 -25.50
N SER A 347 13.25 16.00 -26.49
CA SER A 347 13.06 14.60 -26.87
C SER A 347 14.27 13.79 -26.43
N LEU A 348 14.02 12.62 -25.84
CA LEU A 348 15.07 11.69 -25.44
C LEU A 348 14.84 10.36 -26.16
N THR A 349 15.86 9.88 -26.87
CA THR A 349 15.90 8.51 -27.39
C THR A 349 16.91 7.71 -26.57
N LEU A 350 16.47 6.63 -25.94
CA LEU A 350 17.32 5.71 -25.18
C LEU A 350 17.60 4.47 -26.02
N ASN A 351 18.85 4.03 -26.04
CA ASN A 351 19.26 2.77 -26.64
C ASN A 351 19.98 1.92 -25.58
N TYR A 352 19.36 0.79 -25.24
CA TYR A 352 19.85 -0.16 -24.27
C TYR A 352 19.86 -1.56 -24.90
N GLN A 353 20.98 -2.27 -24.75
CA GLN A 353 21.08 -3.67 -25.11
C GLN A 353 21.02 -4.51 -23.83
N ALA A 354 19.92 -5.26 -23.67
CA ALA A 354 19.77 -6.17 -22.54
C ALA A 354 20.90 -7.21 -22.51
N THR A 355 21.56 -7.32 -21.36
CA THR A 355 22.67 -8.28 -21.14
C THR A 355 22.20 -9.61 -20.56
N THR A 356 20.95 -9.65 -20.06
CA THR A 356 20.32 -10.84 -19.50
C THR A 356 18.86 -10.90 -19.92
N THR A 357 18.28 -12.10 -19.94
CA THR A 357 16.84 -12.29 -20.14
C THR A 357 16.05 -11.61 -19.01
N GLY A 358 14.96 -10.95 -19.38
CA GLY A 358 14.06 -10.25 -18.46
C GLY A 358 13.16 -9.29 -19.21
N TYR A 359 12.33 -8.59 -18.45
CA TYR A 359 11.48 -7.50 -18.90
C TYR A 359 12.11 -6.19 -18.46
N TYR A 360 12.10 -5.19 -19.34
CA TYR A 360 12.82 -3.92 -19.21
C TYR A 360 11.96 -2.73 -19.59
#